data_AF-A0AB34Z319-F1
#
_entry.id   AF-A0AB34Z319-F1
#
_cell.length_a   1.000
_cell.length_b   1.000
_cell.length_c   1.000
_cell.angle_alpha   90.00
_cell.angle_beta   90.00
_cell.angle_gamma   90.00
#
_symmetry.space_group_name_H-M   'P 1'
#
loop_
_entity.id
_entity.type
_entity.pdbx_description
1 polymer ?
#
loop_
_entity_poly.entity_id
_entity_poly.type
_entity_poly.pdbx_seq_one_letter_code
_entity_poly.pdbx_strand_id
1 'polypeptide(L)'
;MLKLVNYLLITFLLCCTTIASLPDKPNLPIIQTLETLAKDEAQLSDYVMYLITFLAKTKVKVNDLNYPEYIYPNLSTPKDEHSITSIKYNIKLLLEYIDKTKTITKKVYNQYSKLKM
;
A
#
# COMPACT_ATOMS: atom_id res chain seq x y z
N MET A 1 2.07 -31.22 26.73
CA MET A 1 2.58 -30.70 25.45
C MET A 1 1.50 -30.60 24.36
N LEU A 2 0.67 -31.63 24.14
CA LEU A 2 -0.36 -31.65 23.08
C LEU A 2 -1.31 -30.42 23.11
N LYS A 3 -1.74 -29.98 24.31
CA LYS A 3 -2.58 -28.77 24.47
C LYS A 3 -1.86 -27.48 24.05
N LEU A 4 -0.57 -27.34 24.38
CA LEU A 4 0.24 -26.16 24.02
C LEU A 4 0.46 -26.08 22.51
N VAL A 5 0.74 -27.22 21.88
CA VAL A 5 0.88 -27.34 20.41
C VAL A 5 -0.43 -26.99 19.72
N ASN A 6 -1.58 -27.46 20.22
CA ASN A 6 -2.90 -27.08 19.69
C ASN A 6 -3.20 -25.59 19.85
N TYR A 7 -2.87 -24.97 20.98
CA TYR A 7 -3.04 -23.52 21.15
C TYR A 7 -2.17 -22.72 20.18
N LEU A 8 -0.92 -23.12 19.99
CA LEU A 8 -0.01 -22.53 18.99
C LEU A 8 -0.52 -22.73 17.56
N LEU A 9 -1.10 -23.89 17.25
CA LEU A 9 -1.70 -24.16 15.94
C LEU A 9 -2.91 -23.26 15.68
N ILE A 10 -3.77 -23.08 16.68
CA ILE A 10 -4.97 -22.24 16.58
C ILE A 10 -4.58 -20.76 16.44
N THR A 11 -3.60 -20.26 17.21
CA THR A 11 -3.12 -18.88 17.05
C THR A 11 -2.44 -18.67 15.71
N PHE A 12 -1.66 -19.64 15.22
CA PHE A 12 -1.05 -19.59 13.89
C PHE A 12 -2.11 -19.54 12.78
N LEU A 13 -3.14 -20.39 12.84
CA LEU A 13 -4.27 -20.38 11.90
C LEU A 13 -5.08 -19.08 11.97
N LEU A 14 -5.30 -18.52 13.16
CA LEU A 14 -5.98 -17.24 13.33
C LEU A 14 -5.17 -16.08 12.75
N CYS A 15 -3.85 -16.06 12.92
CA CYS A 15 -2.95 -15.09 12.29
C CYS A 15 -3.01 -15.16 10.75
N CYS A 16 -3.16 -16.35 10.18
CA CYS A 16 -3.31 -16.53 8.73
C CYS A 16 -4.61 -15.93 8.15
N THR A 17 -5.62 -15.62 8.99
CA THR A 17 -6.89 -15.04 8.53
C THR A 17 -6.92 -13.51 8.50
N THR A 18 -5.96 -12.83 9.13
CA THR A 18 -5.91 -11.36 9.16
C THR A 18 -5.35 -10.79 7.85
N ILE A 19 -5.88 -9.67 7.37
CA ILE A 19 -5.30 -8.93 6.23
C ILE A 19 -4.00 -8.24 6.67
N ALA A 20 -3.18 -7.78 5.72
CA ALA A 20 -1.97 -7.02 6.06
C ALA A 20 -2.31 -5.72 6.81
N SER A 21 -1.36 -5.16 7.56
CA SER A 21 -1.51 -3.83 8.15
C SER A 21 -1.62 -2.76 7.06
N LEU A 22 -2.06 -1.55 7.42
CA LEU A 22 -2.00 -0.40 6.52
C LEU A 22 -0.88 0.54 7.02
N PRO A 23 0.26 0.63 6.32
CA PRO A 23 1.35 1.53 6.71
C PRO A 23 0.97 2.99 6.48
N ASP A 24 1.59 3.89 7.24
CA ASP A 24 1.51 5.32 6.99
C ASP A 24 2.26 5.71 5.71
N LYS A 25 1.83 6.82 5.12
CA LYS A 25 2.50 7.43 3.95
C LYS A 25 3.94 7.82 4.35
N PRO A 26 4.95 7.59 3.49
CA PRO A 26 6.32 7.98 3.78
C PRO A 26 6.43 9.50 4.01
N ASN A 27 7.28 9.88 4.96
CA ASN A 27 7.60 11.28 5.24
C ASN A 27 8.66 11.77 4.26
N LEU A 28 8.35 12.80 3.49
CA LEU A 28 9.27 13.36 2.51
C LEU A 28 10.25 14.36 3.18
N PRO A 29 11.56 14.30 2.86
CA PRO A 29 12.56 15.22 3.36
C PRO A 29 12.31 16.66 2.88
N ILE A 30 12.70 17.64 3.71
CA ILE A 30 12.49 19.06 3.45
C ILE A 30 13.44 19.59 2.36
N ILE A 31 14.64 19.01 2.25
CA ILE A 31 15.67 19.41 1.29
C ILE A 31 15.46 18.67 -0.03
N GLN A 32 15.37 19.41 -1.13
CA GLN A 32 15.17 18.88 -2.48
C GLN A 32 16.46 18.95 -3.29
N THR A 33 17.36 17.97 -3.10
CA THR A 33 18.44 17.67 -4.05
C THR A 33 17.94 16.63 -5.07
N LEU A 34 18.68 16.44 -6.16
CA LEU A 34 18.34 15.39 -7.13
C LEU A 34 18.28 14.00 -6.46
N GLU A 35 19.25 13.71 -5.57
CA GLU A 35 19.32 12.46 -4.82
C GLU A 35 18.12 12.27 -3.88
N THR A 36 17.74 13.31 -3.12
CA THR A 36 16.58 13.19 -2.21
C THR A 36 15.28 13.05 -3.00
N LEU A 37 15.12 13.75 -4.12
CA LEU A 37 13.97 13.58 -5.00
C LEU A 37 13.89 12.16 -5.59
N ALA A 38 15.01 11.59 -6.04
CA ALA A 38 15.02 10.22 -6.55
C ALA A 38 14.65 9.20 -5.46
N LYS A 39 15.12 9.42 -4.23
CA LYS A 39 14.75 8.60 -3.07
C LYS A 39 13.26 8.72 -2.75
N ASP A 40 12.71 9.92 -2.82
CA ASP A 40 11.29 10.18 -2.58
C ASP A 40 10.40 9.48 -3.62
N GLU A 41 10.77 9.57 -4.89
CA GLU A 41 10.09 8.85 -5.97
C GLU A 41 10.07 7.34 -5.73
N ALA A 42 11.22 6.75 -5.37
CA ALA A 42 11.30 5.33 -5.06
C ALA A 42 10.41 4.93 -3.87
N GLN A 43 10.47 5.68 -2.76
CA GLN A 43 9.65 5.41 -1.58
C GLN A 43 8.15 5.54 -1.87
N LEU A 44 7.76 6.53 -2.67
CA LEU A 44 6.37 6.71 -3.08
C LEU A 44 5.93 5.59 -4.03
N SER A 45 6.78 5.15 -4.95
CA SER A 45 6.52 4.03 -5.85
C SER A 45 6.31 2.73 -5.07
N ASP A 46 7.17 2.43 -4.10
CA ASP A 46 7.03 1.28 -3.21
C ASP A 46 5.73 1.33 -2.41
N TYR A 47 5.37 2.52 -1.90
CA TYR A 47 4.12 2.70 -1.19
C TYR A 47 2.89 2.52 -2.10
N VAL A 48 2.93 3.01 -3.34
CA VAL A 48 1.88 2.76 -4.35
C VAL A 48 1.75 1.26 -4.63
N MET A 49 2.85 0.57 -4.85
CA MET A 49 2.88 -0.88 -5.08
C MET A 49 2.30 -1.64 -3.88
N TYR A 50 2.60 -1.19 -2.66
CA TYR A 50 2.03 -1.72 -1.44
C TYR A 50 0.50 -1.58 -1.43
N LEU A 51 -0.03 -0.38 -1.67
CA LEU A 51 -1.48 -0.14 -1.65
C LEU A 51 -2.22 -1.02 -2.66
N ILE A 52 -1.70 -1.15 -3.88
CA ILE A 52 -2.29 -2.00 -4.92
C ILE A 52 -2.25 -3.46 -4.51
N THR A 53 -1.10 -3.92 -4.02
CA THR A 53 -0.93 -5.31 -3.58
C THR A 53 -1.85 -5.62 -2.41
N PHE A 54 -1.99 -4.70 -1.46
CA PHE A 54 -2.92 -4.79 -0.35
C PHE A 54 -4.36 -4.96 -0.86
N LEU A 55 -4.80 -4.09 -1.78
CA LEU A 55 -6.16 -4.13 -2.31
C LEU A 55 -6.42 -5.42 -3.12
N ALA A 56 -5.46 -5.85 -3.93
CA ALA A 56 -5.57 -7.06 -4.74
C ALA A 56 -5.62 -8.32 -3.88
N LYS A 57 -4.66 -8.48 -2.96
CA LYS A 57 -4.61 -9.65 -2.07
C LYS A 57 -5.80 -9.69 -1.12
N THR A 58 -6.26 -8.54 -0.62
CA THR A 58 -7.43 -8.49 0.25
C THR A 58 -8.69 -8.89 -0.51
N LYS A 59 -8.90 -8.40 -1.74
CA LYS A 59 -10.03 -8.80 -2.60
C LYS A 59 -10.12 -10.32 -2.78
N VAL A 60 -9.00 -10.96 -3.14
CA VAL A 60 -8.93 -12.42 -3.29
C VAL A 60 -9.22 -13.15 -1.98
N LYS A 61 -8.71 -12.62 -0.86
CA LYS A 61 -8.86 -13.25 0.45
C LYS A 61 -10.29 -13.18 1.01
N VAL A 62 -10.97 -12.06 0.83
CA VAL A 62 -12.32 -11.84 1.42
C VAL A 62 -13.43 -12.35 0.52
N ASN A 63 -13.18 -12.45 -0.79
CA ASN A 63 -14.15 -12.92 -1.79
C ASN A 63 -15.53 -12.22 -1.70
N ASP A 64 -15.54 -10.92 -1.39
CA ASP A 64 -16.75 -10.10 -1.28
C ASP A 64 -17.16 -9.59 -2.67
N LEU A 65 -18.40 -9.84 -3.06
CA LEU A 65 -18.99 -9.35 -4.31
C LEU A 65 -19.13 -7.82 -4.34
N ASN A 66 -19.23 -7.18 -3.17
CA ASN A 66 -19.32 -5.72 -3.01
C ASN A 66 -17.97 -5.08 -2.67
N TYR A 67 -16.86 -5.77 -2.95
CA TYR A 67 -15.53 -5.24 -2.69
C TYR A 67 -15.31 -3.91 -3.44
N PRO A 68 -14.79 -2.85 -2.79
CA PRO A 68 -14.60 -1.56 -3.43
C PRO A 68 -13.78 -1.64 -4.72
N GLU A 69 -14.25 -0.96 -5.76
CA GLU A 69 -13.48 -0.80 -6.99
C GLU A 69 -12.30 0.14 -6.76
N TYR A 70 -11.20 -0.15 -7.44
CA TYR A 70 -10.00 0.67 -7.47
C TYR A 70 -9.33 0.54 -8.83
N ILE A 71 -8.58 1.57 -9.21
CA ILE A 71 -7.92 1.64 -10.51
C ILE A 71 -6.42 1.44 -10.29
N TYR A 72 -5.77 0.73 -11.22
CA TYR A 72 -4.31 0.60 -11.24
C TYR A 72 -3.65 1.93 -11.62
N PRO A 73 -2.46 2.25 -11.09
CA PRO A 73 -1.72 3.43 -11.50
C PRO A 73 -1.40 3.33 -12.99
N ASN A 74 -1.45 4.46 -13.69
CA ASN A 74 -1.00 4.50 -15.08
C ASN A 74 0.54 4.46 -15.11
N LEU A 75 1.10 3.34 -15.54
CA LEU A 75 2.56 3.14 -15.59
C LEU A 75 3.20 3.71 -16.86
N SER A 76 2.41 4.21 -17.82
CA SER A 76 2.91 4.79 -19.07
C SER A 76 3.15 6.31 -18.95
N THR A 77 2.75 6.92 -17.84
CA THR A 77 2.89 8.37 -17.61
C THR A 77 4.20 8.81 -16.95
N PRO A 78 4.86 8.03 -16.07
CA PRO A 78 6.15 8.43 -15.50
C PRO A 78 7.21 8.63 -16.60
N LYS A 79 8.04 9.65 -16.42
CA LYS A 79 9.19 9.94 -17.27
C LYS A 79 10.38 9.08 -16.84
N ASP A 80 11.14 8.57 -17.81
CA ASP A 80 12.36 7.77 -17.61
C ASP A 80 13.62 8.62 -17.39
N GLU A 81 13.57 9.90 -17.79
CA GLU A 81 14.66 10.86 -17.61
C GLU A 81 15.00 11.11 -16.14
N HIS A 82 16.27 10.94 -15.78
CA HIS A 82 16.79 11.24 -14.45
C HIS A 82 17.13 12.74 -14.28
N SER A 83 16.10 13.59 -14.31
CA SER A 83 16.22 15.04 -14.10
C SER A 83 15.31 15.52 -12.97
N ILE A 84 15.67 16.65 -12.33
CA ILE A 84 14.84 17.24 -11.26
C ILE A 84 13.39 17.47 -11.74
N THR A 85 13.21 17.97 -12.96
CA THR A 85 11.89 18.23 -13.54
C THR A 85 11.09 16.95 -13.72
N SER A 86 11.73 15.91 -14.26
CA SER A 86 11.09 14.63 -14.55
C SER A 86 10.72 13.88 -13.27
N ILE A 87 11.62 13.85 -12.28
CA ILE A 87 11.36 13.23 -10.97
C ILE A 87 10.25 13.98 -10.21
N LYS A 88 10.24 15.32 -10.19
CA LYS A 88 9.15 16.09 -9.57
C LYS A 88 7.80 15.81 -10.22
N TYR A 89 7.77 15.63 -11.54
CA TYR A 89 6.57 15.25 -12.27
C TYR A 89 6.09 13.85 -11.87
N ASN A 90 7.00 12.86 -11.79
CA ASN A 90 6.67 11.51 -11.37
C ASN A 90 6.17 11.46 -9.92
N ILE A 91 6.84 12.15 -8.99
CA ILE A 91 6.40 12.32 -7.60
C ILE A 91 4.98 12.88 -7.54
N LYS A 92 4.66 13.90 -8.34
CA LYS A 92 3.31 14.47 -8.41
C LYS A 92 2.28 13.41 -8.82
N LEU A 93 2.55 12.63 -9.85
CA LEU A 93 1.66 11.54 -10.29
C LEU A 93 1.44 10.49 -9.20
N LEU A 94 2.52 10.08 -8.52
CA LEU A 94 2.45 9.12 -7.41
C LEU A 94 1.62 9.66 -6.25
N LEU A 95 1.82 10.92 -5.87
CA LEU A 95 1.05 11.58 -4.81
C LEU A 95 -0.45 11.67 -5.16
N GLU A 96 -0.79 12.06 -6.39
CA GLU A 96 -2.17 12.12 -6.85
C GLU A 96 -2.85 10.75 -6.82
N TYR A 97 -2.12 9.68 -7.17
CA TYR A 97 -2.63 8.31 -7.07
C TYR A 97 -2.84 7.90 -5.61
N ILE A 98 -1.87 8.18 -4.74
CA ILE A 98 -1.93 7.87 -3.30
C ILE A 98 -3.15 8.53 -2.67
N ASP A 99 -3.39 9.82 -2.96
CA ASP A 99 -4.49 10.56 -2.33
C ASP A 99 -5.86 9.99 -2.74
N LYS A 100 -6.01 9.57 -4.00
CA LYS A 100 -7.23 8.88 -4.48
C LYS A 100 -7.39 7.50 -3.82
N THR A 101 -6.31 6.74 -3.71
CA THR A 101 -6.35 5.33 -3.30
C THR A 101 -6.37 5.15 -1.77
N LYS A 102 -5.86 6.12 -1.01
CA LYS A 102 -5.77 6.07 0.46
C LYS A 102 -7.13 5.90 1.12
N THR A 103 -8.15 6.63 0.65
CA THR A 103 -9.51 6.54 1.18
C THR A 103 -10.11 5.15 0.99
N ILE A 104 -9.91 4.56 -0.20
CA ILE A 104 -10.37 3.21 -0.52
C ILE A 104 -9.65 2.19 0.36
N THR A 105 -8.33 2.31 0.46
CA THR A 105 -7.50 1.39 1.25
C THR A 105 -7.86 1.43 2.72
N LYS A 106 -8.11 2.62 3.29
CA LYS A 106 -8.56 2.78 4.67
C LYS A 106 -9.95 2.19 4.89
N LYS A 107 -10.87 2.36 3.94
CA LYS A 107 -12.21 1.75 3.99
C LYS A 107 -12.11 0.22 4.02
N VAL A 108 -11.33 -0.36 3.11
CA VAL A 108 -11.06 -1.81 3.07
C VAL A 108 -10.43 -2.28 4.37
N TYR A 109 -9.40 -1.59 4.86
CA TYR A 109 -8.75 -1.94 6.12
C TYR A 109 -9.73 -1.96 7.29
N ASN A 110 -10.53 -0.90 7.46
CA ASN A 110 -11.50 -0.81 8.55
C ASN A 110 -12.62 -1.86 8.45
N GLN A 111 -12.98 -2.27 7.23
CA GLN A 111 -14.04 -3.25 7.01
C GLN A 111 -13.57 -4.69 7.28
N TYR A 112 -12.36 -5.06 6.85
CA TYR A 112 -11.91 -6.45 6.85
C TYR A 112 -10.78 -6.74 7.85
N SER A 113 -10.12 -5.72 8.41
CA SER A 113 -9.12 -5.92 9.45
C SER A 113 -9.79 -6.31 10.77
N LYS A 114 -9.29 -7.38 11.38
CA LYS A 114 -9.62 -7.75 12.76
C LYS A 114 -8.95 -6.81 13.76
N LEU A 115 -7.90 -6.11 13.34
CA LEU A 115 -7.21 -5.07 14.10
C LEU A 115 -7.79 -3.72 13.65
N LYS A 116 -8.82 -3.26 14.38
CA LYS A 116 -9.41 -1.95 14.10
C LYS A 116 -8.36 -0.87 14.38
N MET A 117 -8.26 0.08 13.46
CA MET A 117 -7.43 1.29 13.61
C MET A 117 -8.05 2.23 14.64
#